data_AF-A0A2V1DP54-F1
#
_entry.id   AF-A0A2V1DP54-F1
#
_cell.length_a   1.000
_cell.length_b   1.000
_cell.length_c   1.000
_cell.angle_alpha   90.00
_cell.angle_beta   90.00
_cell.angle_gamma   90.00
#
_symmetry.space_group_name_H-M   'P 1'
#
loop_
_entity.id
_entity.type
_entity.pdbx_description
1 polymer ?
#
loop_
_entity_poly.entity_id
_entity_poly.type
_entity_poly.pdbx_seq_one_letter_code
_entity_poly.pdbx_strand_id
1 'polypeptide(L)'
;MRSQKPEEHRQRMRYDRMVQRMRDAEYAMLKEVTYLDHAGTALPCKSLMQAFSRQMQTSLLANPHSALASDASLAQSIILSARKSVLQLFNASPDHFDVVFTS
;
A
#
# COMPACT_ATOMS: atom_id res chain seq x y z
N MET A 1 -27.68 -24.66 18.37
CA MET A 1 -27.37 -23.54 17.45
C MET A 1 -26.96 -22.33 18.30
N ARG A 2 -25.72 -21.85 18.19
CA ARG A 2 -25.28 -20.63 18.92
C ARG A 2 -25.85 -19.40 18.21
N SER A 3 -26.86 -18.77 18.80
CA SER A 3 -27.32 -17.45 18.37
C SER A 3 -26.18 -16.44 18.58
N GLN A 4 -25.63 -15.91 17.48
CA GLN A 4 -24.69 -14.79 17.53
C GLN A 4 -25.42 -13.58 18.13
N LYS A 5 -24.76 -12.83 19.03
CA LYS A 5 -25.39 -11.71 19.73
C LYS A 5 -25.71 -10.59 18.72
N PRO A 6 -26.87 -9.89 18.83
CA PRO A 6 -27.32 -8.91 17.83
C PRO A 6 -26.32 -7.77 17.51
N GLU A 7 -25.41 -7.48 18.43
CA GLU A 7 -24.34 -6.49 18.25
C GLU A 7 -23.22 -6.98 17.34
N GLU A 8 -22.79 -8.23 17.50
CA GLU A 8 -21.77 -8.88 16.66
C GLU A 8 -22.23 -8.93 15.20
N HIS A 9 -23.51 -9.24 14.97
CA HIS A 9 -24.11 -9.23 13.64
C HIS A 9 -24.08 -7.83 13.00
N ARG A 10 -24.43 -6.79 13.78
CA ARG A 10 -24.37 -5.40 13.29
C ARG A 10 -22.94 -4.96 12.95
N GLN A 11 -21.95 -5.39 13.73
CA GLN A 11 -20.55 -5.09 13.46
C GLN A 11 -20.06 -5.78 12.19
N ARG A 12 -20.39 -7.07 12.00
CA ARG A 12 -20.09 -7.81 10.76
C ARG A 12 -20.68 -7.12 9.52
N MET A 13 -21.97 -6.78 9.56
CA MET A 13 -22.62 -6.08 8.44
C MET A 13 -22.01 -4.69 8.14
N ARG A 14 -21.47 -4.00 9.14
CA ARG A 14 -20.72 -2.75 8.92
C ARG A 14 -19.39 -3.01 8.24
N TYR A 15 -18.65 -4.02 8.69
CA TYR A 15 -17.39 -4.43 8.07
C TYR A 15 -17.60 -4.85 6.61
N ASP A 16 -18.57 -5.72 6.33
CA ASP A 16 -18.83 -6.22 4.98
C ASP A 16 -19.18 -5.09 4.01
N ARG A 17 -20.00 -4.12 4.45
CA ARG A 17 -20.31 -2.93 3.63
C ARG A 17 -19.09 -2.06 3.37
N MET A 18 -18.20 -1.92 4.36
CA MET A 18 -16.96 -1.16 4.19
C MET A 18 -16.05 -1.84 3.17
N VAL A 19 -15.87 -3.15 3.29
CA VAL A 19 -15.08 -3.96 2.35
C VAL A 19 -15.69 -3.92 0.95
N GLN A 20 -17.01 -4.02 0.81
CA GLN A 20 -17.66 -3.96 -0.49
C GLN A 20 -17.41 -2.60 -1.18
N ARG A 21 -17.59 -1.48 -0.46
CA ARG A 21 -17.30 -0.15 -1.01
C ARG A 21 -15.85 0.01 -1.44
N MET A 22 -14.92 -0.51 -0.64
CA MET A 22 -13.50 -0.51 -0.96
C MET A 22 -13.22 -1.35 -2.22
N ARG A 23 -13.80 -2.55 -2.34
CA ARG A 23 -13.66 -3.41 -3.54
C ARG A 23 -14.22 -2.72 -4.79
N ASP A 24 -15.39 -2.10 -4.69
CA ASP A 24 -16.01 -1.41 -5.82
C ASP A 24 -15.15 -0.22 -6.30
N ALA A 25 -14.53 0.52 -5.37
CA ALA A 25 -13.70 1.68 -5.69
C ALA A 25 -12.30 1.30 -6.22
N GLU A 26 -11.63 0.34 -5.55
CA GLU A 26 -10.22 0.04 -5.76
C GLU A 26 -9.96 -1.20 -6.61
N TYR A 27 -10.93 -2.11 -6.68
CA TYR A 27 -10.79 -3.45 -7.28
C TYR A 27 -11.96 -3.80 -8.20
N ALA A 28 -12.46 -2.84 -8.99
CA ALA A 28 -13.59 -3.06 -9.90
C ALA A 28 -13.38 -4.22 -10.89
N MET A 29 -12.13 -4.55 -11.22
CA MET A 29 -11.77 -5.71 -12.06
C MET A 29 -12.06 -7.08 -11.42
N LEU A 30 -12.32 -7.13 -10.11
CA LEU A 30 -12.75 -8.34 -9.41
C LEU A 30 -14.27 -8.55 -9.46
N LYS A 31 -15.01 -7.70 -10.17
CA LYS A 31 -16.46 -7.90 -10.32
C LYS A 31 -16.70 -9.26 -10.99
N GLU A 32 -17.56 -10.07 -10.38
CA GLU A 32 -17.91 -11.43 -10.81
C GLU A 32 -16.76 -12.46 -10.80
N VAL A 33 -15.59 -12.09 -10.25
CA VAL A 33 -14.42 -12.97 -10.14
C VAL A 33 -14.01 -13.13 -8.68
N THR A 34 -13.85 -14.38 -8.25
CA THR A 34 -13.31 -14.70 -6.92
C THR A 34 -11.83 -15.03 -7.05
N TYR A 35 -10.97 -14.07 -6.70
CA TYR A 35 -9.51 -14.25 -6.68
C TYR A 35 -9.08 -14.79 -5.32
N LEU A 36 -8.54 -16.01 -5.29
CA LEU A 36 -8.12 -16.71 -4.06
C LEU A 36 -6.60 -16.93 -3.97
N ASP A 37 -5.82 -16.34 -4.87
CA ASP A 37 -4.36 -16.53 -4.95
C ASP A 37 -3.57 -15.35 -4.39
N HIS A 38 -4.05 -14.75 -3.29
CA HIS A 38 -3.35 -13.66 -2.62
C HIS A 38 -2.02 -14.08 -1.97
N ALA A 39 -1.80 -15.38 -1.78
CA ALA A 39 -0.53 -15.93 -1.31
C ALA A 39 0.53 -15.93 -2.42
N GLY A 40 0.13 -16.15 -3.68
CA GLY A 40 1.02 -16.05 -4.84
C GLY A 40 1.33 -14.59 -5.19
N THR A 41 0.31 -13.74 -5.30
CA THR A 41 0.50 -12.30 -5.50
C THR A 41 -0.73 -11.48 -5.11
N ALA A 42 -0.51 -10.30 -4.54
CA ALA A 42 -1.59 -9.35 -4.33
C ALA A 42 -1.87 -8.54 -5.60
N LEU A 43 -3.15 -8.31 -5.90
CA LEU A 43 -3.53 -7.40 -6.97
C LEU A 43 -3.28 -5.94 -6.55
N PRO A 44 -2.71 -5.10 -7.43
CA PRO A 44 -2.55 -3.69 -7.13
C PRO A 44 -3.93 -2.99 -7.13
N CYS A 45 -4.17 -2.11 -6.16
CA CYS A 45 -5.37 -1.27 -6.17
C CYS A 45 -5.27 -0.19 -7.26
N LYS A 46 -6.44 0.24 -7.75
CA LYS A 46 -6.56 1.31 -8.77
C LYS A 46 -5.81 2.58 -8.37
N SER A 47 -6.01 3.05 -7.14
CA SER A 47 -5.37 4.28 -6.65
C SER A 47 -3.84 4.20 -6.66
N LEU A 48 -3.27 3.07 -6.25
CA LEU A 48 -1.82 2.83 -6.28
C LEU A 48 -1.28 2.92 -7.71
N MET A 49 -1.91 2.22 -8.65
CA MET A 49 -1.48 2.25 -10.06
C MET A 49 -1.56 3.67 -10.64
N GLN A 50 -2.63 4.40 -10.34
CA GLN A 50 -2.83 5.76 -10.82
C GLN A 50 -1.81 6.74 -10.20
N ALA A 51 -1.54 6.64 -8.91
CA ALA A 51 -0.55 7.47 -8.23
C ALA A 51 0.86 7.20 -8.78
N PHE A 52 1.24 5.92 -8.90
CA PHE A 52 2.53 5.52 -9.46
C PHE A 52 2.69 6.03 -10.90
N SER A 53 1.70 5.76 -11.76
CA SER A 53 1.74 6.19 -13.16
C SER A 53 1.83 7.71 -13.31
N ARG A 54 1.07 8.46 -12.51
CA ARG A 54 1.14 9.93 -12.49
C ARG A 54 2.53 10.40 -12.08
N GLN A 55 3.06 9.88 -10.98
CA GLN A 55 4.37 10.27 -10.46
C GLN A 55 5.48 10.02 -11.49
N MET A 56 5.45 8.87 -12.17
CA MET A 56 6.42 8.55 -13.22
C MET A 56 6.34 9.49 -14.43
N GLN A 57 5.15 10.01 -14.74
CA GLN A 57 4.95 10.91 -15.88
C GLN A 57 5.25 12.37 -15.56
N THR A 58 5.08 12.79 -14.30
CA THR A 58 5.17 14.21 -13.91
C THR A 58 6.43 14.58 -13.15
N SER A 59 7.22 13.61 -12.70
CA SER A 59 8.37 13.85 -11.82
C SER A 59 9.67 13.34 -12.44
N LEU A 60 10.71 14.20 -12.42
CA LEU A 60 12.06 13.77 -12.74
C LEU A 60 12.65 13.00 -11.55
N LEU A 61 12.54 11.68 -11.59
CA LEU A 61 13.16 10.78 -10.63
C LEU A 61 14.58 10.45 -11.10
N ALA A 62 15.47 11.43 -11.05
CA ALA A 62 16.89 11.23 -11.35
C ALA A 62 17.49 10.15 -10.43
N ASN A 63 18.57 9.53 -10.88
CA ASN A 63 19.30 8.56 -10.05
C ASN A 63 19.59 9.19 -8.67
N PRO A 64 19.18 8.55 -7.55
CA PRO A 64 19.34 9.10 -6.21
C PRO A 64 20.77 9.54 -5.89
N HIS A 65 21.79 8.93 -6.49
CA HIS A 65 23.19 9.26 -6.24
C HIS A 65 23.77 10.33 -7.18
N SER A 66 23.01 10.80 -8.17
CA SER A 66 23.43 11.91 -9.02
C SER A 66 23.28 13.22 -8.26
N ALA A 67 24.40 13.80 -7.83
CA ALA A 67 24.47 15.10 -7.19
C ALA A 67 24.19 16.20 -8.22
N LEU A 68 22.91 16.55 -8.42
CA LEU A 68 22.51 17.69 -9.25
C LEU A 68 22.48 19.01 -8.46
N ALA A 69 22.46 18.95 -7.13
CA ALA A 69 22.46 20.09 -6.22
C ALA A 69 22.94 19.68 -4.81
N SER A 70 23.09 20.66 -3.91
CA SER A 70 23.43 20.45 -2.49
C SER A 70 22.31 19.79 -1.67
N ASP A 71 21.06 19.84 -2.17
CA ASP A 71 19.89 19.27 -1.51
C ASP A 71 19.57 17.86 -2.01
N ALA A 72 18.90 17.06 -1.16
CA ALA A 72 18.45 15.72 -1.50
C ALA A 72 17.48 15.73 -2.70
N SER A 73 17.72 14.90 -3.71
CA SER A 73 16.82 14.78 -4.86
C SER A 73 15.46 14.21 -4.45
N LEU A 74 14.43 14.44 -5.28
CA LEU A 74 13.09 13.86 -5.06
C LEU A 74 13.15 12.32 -4.94
N ALA A 75 14.01 11.66 -5.72
CA ALA A 75 14.20 10.23 -5.64
C ALA A 75 14.80 9.80 -4.29
N GLN A 76 15.78 10.54 -3.76
CA GLN A 76 16.34 10.29 -2.43
C GLN A 76 15.27 10.45 -1.33
N SER A 77 14.47 11.52 -1.39
CA SER A 77 13.44 11.77 -0.36
C SER A 77 12.35 10.68 -0.37
N ILE A 78 11.94 10.20 -1.54
CA ILE A 78 11.02 9.06 -1.68
C ILE A 78 11.62 7.80 -1.04
N ILE A 79 12.89 7.49 -1.31
CA ILE A 79 13.58 6.32 -0.74
C ILE A 79 13.62 6.42 0.80
N LEU A 80 14.01 7.57 1.35
CA LEU A 80 14.05 7.77 2.81
C LEU A 80 12.66 7.62 3.45
N SER A 81 11.63 8.16 2.80
CA SER A 81 10.24 8.01 3.25
C SER A 81 9.76 6.56 3.21
N ALA A 82 10.10 5.82 2.14
CA ALA A 82 9.79 4.41 2.01
C ALA A 82 10.45 3.59 3.12
N ARG A 83 11.73 3.83 3.42
CA ARG A 83 12.44 3.18 4.54
C ARG A 83 11.76 3.41 5.88
N LYS A 84 11.39 4.66 6.17
CA LYS A 84 10.65 5.01 7.39
C LYS A 84 9.32 4.26 7.47
N SER A 85 8.59 4.18 6.37
CA SER A 85 7.28 3.51 6.31
C SER A 85 7.40 2.00 6.55
N VAL A 86 8.45 1.36 6.03
CA VAL A 86 8.77 -0.06 6.29
C VAL A 86 9.07 -0.29 7.77
N LEU A 87 9.94 0.52 8.38
CA LEU A 87 10.25 0.39 9.81
C LEU A 87 8.99 0.54 10.68
N GLN A 88 8.11 1.50 10.35
CA GLN A 88 6.83 1.68 11.05
C GLN A 88 5.90 0.48 10.89
N LEU A 89 5.81 -0.10 9.68
CA LEU A 89 5.00 -1.30 9.44
C LEU A 89 5.44 -2.48 10.33
N PHE A 90 6.74 -2.63 10.53
CA PHE A 90 7.32 -3.68 11.38
C PHE A 90 7.50 -3.28 12.85
N ASN A 91 7.10 -2.06 13.23
CA ASN A 91 7.35 -1.48 14.54
C ASN A 91 8.83 -1.59 14.99
N ALA A 92 9.74 -1.33 14.05
CA ALA A 92 11.19 -1.43 14.22
C ALA A 92 11.82 -0.05 14.45
N SER A 93 12.73 0.05 15.43
CA SER A 93 13.47 1.30 15.69
C SER A 93 14.58 1.51 14.66
N PRO A 94 14.72 2.72 14.07
CA PRO A 94 15.86 3.04 13.21
C PRO A 94 17.21 3.00 13.94
N ASP A 95 17.23 3.05 15.28
CA ASP A 95 18.47 2.95 16.07
C ASP A 95 19.04 1.52 16.09
N HIS A 96 18.22 0.54 15.73
CA HIS A 96 18.56 -0.89 15.80
C HIS A 96 18.41 -1.63 14.48
N PHE A 97 17.65 -1.09 13.54
CA PHE A 97 17.30 -1.76 12.29
C PHE A 97 17.48 -0.83 11.09
N ASP A 98 18.13 -1.38 10.07
CA ASP A 98 18.17 -0.81 8.73
C ASP A 98 17.18 -1.52 7.81
N VAL A 99 16.73 -0.80 6.79
CA VAL A 99 15.98 -1.38 5.68
C VAL A 99 16.96 -1.72 4.56
N VAL A 100 16.79 -2.83 3.87
CA VAL A 100 17.52 -3.12 2.62
C VAL A 100 16.49 -3.56 1.60
N PHE A 101 16.38 -2.81 0.49
CA PHE A 101 15.49 -3.18 -0.61
C PHE A 101 16.16 -4.25 -1.48
N THR A 102 15.45 -5.34 -1.72
CA THR A 102 15.88 -6.47 -2.58
C THR A 102 14.71 -6.89 -3.48
N SER A 103 14.97 -7.79 -4.44
CA SER A 103 13.98 -8.38 -5.36
C SER A 103 13.13 -9.46 -4.73
#